data_AF-A0A9E0UCQ9-F1
#
_entry.id   AF-A0A9E0UCQ9-F1
#
_cell.length_a   1.000
_cell.length_b   1.000
_cell.length_c   1.000
_cell.angle_alpha   90.00
_cell.angle_beta   90.00
_cell.angle_gamma   90.00
#
_symmetry.space_group_name_H-M   'P 1'
#
loop_
_entity.id
_entity.type
_entity.pdbx_description
1 polymer ?
#
loop_
_entity_poly.entity_id
_entity_poly.type
_entity_poly.pdbx_seq_one_letter_code
_entity_poly.pdbx_strand_id
1 'polypeptide(L)'
;MVLGDTEILASLKNAERELTGIRARRVDVVQEIDGWKGRNGSLRHLIANAEKESKMNRELYQKNYISLPRLLQIESQKTQAEITMGEKLAELARAMQKKAELDAVEFSAFGPIAVAQQRLMRVRILSPQEGITSDM
;
A
#
# COMPACT_ATOMS: atom_id res chain seq x y z
N MET A 1 36.52 -18.41 16.41
CA MET A 1 35.27 -17.66 16.08
C MET A 1 35.63 -16.19 16.09
N VAL A 2 35.68 -15.53 14.93
CA VAL A 2 36.21 -14.17 14.77
C VAL A 2 35.08 -13.17 14.97
N LEU A 3 35.31 -12.11 15.77
CA LEU A 3 34.33 -11.06 16.11
C LEU A 3 33.54 -10.49 14.89
N GLY A 4 34.13 -10.52 13.70
CA GLY A 4 33.45 -10.11 12.46
C GLY A 4 32.27 -10.99 12.04
N ASP A 5 32.29 -12.30 12.34
CA ASP A 5 31.18 -13.20 11.96
C ASP A 5 29.94 -12.94 12.81
N THR A 6 30.13 -12.60 14.09
CA THR A 6 29.03 -12.29 15.01
C THR A 6 28.34 -10.97 14.66
N GLU A 7 29.09 -9.97 14.21
CA GLU A 7 28.53 -8.68 13.78
C GLU A 7 27.75 -8.80 12.46
N ILE A 8 28.27 -9.56 11.49
CA ILE A 8 27.59 -9.80 10.21
C ILE A 8 26.28 -10.59 10.44
N LEU A 9 26.30 -11.60 11.30
CA LEU A 9 25.10 -12.37 11.65
C LEU A 9 24.05 -11.51 12.39
N ALA A 10 24.48 -10.64 13.30
CA ALA A 10 23.57 -9.74 14.00
C ALA A 10 22.94 -8.71 13.03
N SER A 11 23.74 -8.15 12.12
CA SER A 11 23.28 -7.22 11.09
C SER A 11 22.28 -7.89 10.13
N LEU A 12 22.57 -9.11 9.67
CA LEU A 12 21.68 -9.90 8.83
C LEU A 12 20.33 -10.14 9.52
N LYS A 13 20.35 -10.61 10.77
CA LYS A 13 19.14 -10.89 11.55
C LYS A 13 18.28 -9.65 11.77
N ASN A 14 18.90 -8.49 11.96
CA ASN A 14 18.20 -7.22 12.08
C ASN A 14 17.55 -6.81 10.75
N ALA A 15 18.28 -6.93 9.63
CA ALA A 15 17.76 -6.63 8.30
C ALA A 15 16.60 -7.56 7.90
N GLU A 16 16.67 -8.85 8.22
CA GLU A 16 15.59 -9.81 7.98
C GLU A 16 14.34 -9.49 8.81
N ARG A 17 14.51 -9.07 10.07
CA ARG A 17 13.39 -8.59 10.91
C ARG A 17 12.76 -7.34 10.33
N GLU A 18 13.57 -6.38 9.89
CA GLU A 18 13.08 -5.15 9.28
C GLU A 18 12.29 -5.43 8.01
N LEU A 19 12.81 -6.29 7.13
CA LEU A 19 12.13 -6.75 5.91
C LEU A 19 10.78 -7.41 6.23
N THR A 20 10.74 -8.24 7.26
CA THR A 20 9.48 -8.87 7.72
C THR A 20 8.47 -7.81 8.18
N GLY A 21 8.92 -6.79 8.92
CA GLY A 21 8.07 -5.66 9.33
C GLY A 21 7.60 -4.80 8.16
N ILE A 22 8.43 -4.58 7.14
CA ILE A 22 8.05 -3.89 5.90
C ILE A 22 6.96 -4.68 5.17
N ARG A 23 7.13 -5.99 5.02
CA ARG A 23 6.14 -6.88 4.39
C ARG A 23 4.80 -6.88 5.12
N ALA A 24 4.81 -6.94 6.44
CA ALA A 24 3.59 -6.85 7.25
C ALA A 24 2.85 -5.54 6.98
N ARG A 25 3.55 -4.40 7.06
CA ARG A 25 2.98 -3.08 6.74
C ARG A 25 2.44 -2.99 5.31
N ARG A 26 3.10 -3.65 4.35
CA ARG A 26 2.64 -3.72 2.95
C ARG A 26 1.30 -4.46 2.86
N VAL A 27 1.16 -5.58 3.56
CA VAL A 27 -0.11 -6.34 3.61
C VAL A 27 -1.23 -5.47 4.17
N ASP A 28 -0.99 -4.76 5.27
CA ASP A 28 -1.99 -3.86 5.87
C ASP A 28 -2.43 -2.76 4.89
N VAL A 29 -1.48 -2.13 4.19
CA VAL A 29 -1.78 -1.10 3.18
C VAL A 29 -2.54 -1.69 1.99
N VAL A 30 -2.26 -2.93 1.58
CA VAL A 30 -3.03 -3.59 0.51
C VAL A 30 -4.48 -3.82 0.94
N GLN A 31 -4.70 -4.30 2.17
CA GLN A 31 -6.05 -4.45 2.72
C GLN A 31 -6.80 -3.11 2.79
N GLU A 32 -6.10 -2.05 3.19
CA GLU A 32 -6.63 -0.69 3.20
C GLU A 32 -7.05 -0.24 1.79
N ILE A 33 -6.19 -0.44 0.78
CA ILE A 33 -6.48 -0.13 -0.64
C ILE A 33 -7.74 -0.87 -1.12
N ASP A 34 -7.87 -2.15 -0.81
CA ASP A 34 -9.03 -2.93 -1.25
C ASP A 34 -10.32 -2.49 -0.55
N GLY A 35 -10.23 -2.11 0.73
CA GLY A 35 -11.32 -1.44 1.44
C GLY A 35 -11.74 -0.13 0.77
N TRP A 36 -10.78 0.71 0.37
CA TRP A 36 -11.06 1.96 -0.35
C TRP A 36 -11.67 1.72 -1.73
N LYS A 37 -11.18 0.74 -2.49
CA LYS A 37 -11.77 0.36 -3.79
C LYS A 37 -13.23 -0.07 -3.64
N GLY A 38 -13.54 -0.89 -2.64
CA GLY A 38 -14.91 -1.32 -2.34
C GLY A 38 -15.83 -0.13 -2.05
N ARG A 39 -15.42 0.77 -1.15
CA ARG A 39 -16.17 2.00 -0.83
C ARG A 39 -16.37 2.90 -2.05
N ASN A 40 -15.33 3.07 -2.87
CA ASN A 40 -15.40 3.85 -4.11
C ASN A 40 -16.35 3.23 -5.13
N GLY A 41 -16.44 1.90 -5.20
CA GLY A 41 -17.43 1.20 -6.02
C GLY A 41 -18.87 1.56 -5.60
N SER A 42 -19.18 1.47 -4.30
CA SER A 42 -20.49 1.84 -3.78
C SER A 42 -20.83 3.33 -4.00
N LEU A 43 -19.86 4.23 -3.78
CA LEU A 43 -20.04 5.67 -4.02
C LEU A 43 -20.30 5.99 -5.49
N ARG A 44 -19.64 5.31 -6.43
CA ARG A 44 -19.92 5.44 -7.86
C ARG A 44 -21.37 5.10 -8.20
N HIS A 45 -21.90 4.03 -7.62
CA HIS A 45 -23.32 3.67 -7.81
C HIS A 45 -24.27 4.73 -7.23
N LEU A 46 -23.95 5.28 -6.05
CA LEU A 46 -24.75 6.36 -5.46
C LEU A 46 -24.75 7.62 -6.32
N ILE A 47 -23.60 8.04 -6.84
CA ILE A 47 -23.50 9.21 -7.72
C ILE A 47 -24.25 8.97 -9.04
N ALA A 48 -24.08 7.79 -9.66
CA ALA A 48 -24.81 7.47 -10.89
C ALA A 48 -26.33 7.48 -10.68
N ASN A 49 -26.81 7.06 -9.50
CA ASN A 49 -28.22 7.17 -9.14
C ASN A 49 -28.64 8.62 -8.91
N ALA A 50 -27.85 9.40 -8.17
CA ALA A 50 -28.10 10.82 -7.94
C ALA A 50 -28.09 11.64 -9.24
N GLU A 51 -27.29 11.27 -10.23
CA GLU A 51 -27.29 11.86 -11.57
C GLU A 51 -28.59 11.60 -12.32
N LYS A 52 -29.08 10.36 -12.31
CA LYS A 52 -30.37 10.01 -12.91
C LYS A 52 -31.51 10.74 -12.23
N GLU A 53 -31.51 10.80 -10.91
CA GLU A 53 -32.50 11.51 -10.12
C GLU A 53 -32.45 13.02 -10.41
N SER A 54 -31.27 13.63 -10.44
CA SER A 54 -31.09 15.04 -10.79
C SER A 54 -31.63 15.34 -12.19
N LYS A 55 -31.34 14.49 -13.18
CA LYS A 55 -31.87 14.64 -14.54
C LYS A 55 -33.40 14.61 -14.57
N MET A 56 -34.00 13.61 -13.92
CA MET A 56 -35.47 13.48 -13.84
C MET A 56 -36.09 14.69 -13.14
N ASN A 57 -35.51 15.16 -12.04
CA ASN A 57 -36.02 16.33 -11.32
C ASN A 57 -35.91 17.61 -12.17
N ARG A 58 -34.88 17.74 -13.00
CA ARG A 58 -34.77 18.85 -13.95
C ARG A 58 -35.92 18.87 -14.96
N GLU A 59 -36.30 17.71 -15.47
CA GLU A 59 -37.46 17.56 -16.35
C GLU A 59 -38.78 17.87 -15.63
N LEU A 60 -38.92 17.43 -14.38
CA LEU A 60 -40.10 17.74 -13.55
C LEU A 60 -40.21 19.23 -13.27
N TYR A 61 -39.10 19.91 -13.02
CA TYR A 61 -39.05 21.36 -12.84
C TYR A 61 -39.48 22.10 -14.10
N GLN A 62 -38.97 21.70 -15.27
CA GLN A 62 -39.37 22.29 -16.56
C GLN A 62 -40.87 22.14 -16.84
N LYS A 63 -41.47 21.07 -16.33
CA LYS A 63 -42.92 20.81 -16.42
C LYS A 63 -43.72 21.41 -15.25
N ASN A 64 -43.09 22.21 -14.39
CA ASN A 64 -43.67 22.84 -13.21
C ASN A 64 -44.25 21.86 -12.15
N TYR A 65 -43.78 20.60 -12.12
CA TYR A 65 -44.20 19.62 -11.10
C TYR A 65 -43.45 19.77 -9.78
N ILE A 66 -42.26 20.40 -9.79
CA ILE A 66 -41.49 20.70 -8.58
C ILE A 66 -41.04 22.16 -8.59
N SER A 67 -40.75 22.70 -7.41
CA SER A 67 -40.25 24.07 -7.25
C SER A 67 -38.72 24.15 -7.43
N LEU A 68 -38.22 25.33 -7.82
CA LEU A 68 -36.78 25.58 -7.95
C LEU A 68 -35.99 25.28 -6.66
N PRO A 69 -36.45 25.68 -5.45
CA PRO A 69 -35.74 25.33 -4.21
C PRO A 69 -35.55 23.82 -4.03
N ARG A 70 -36.54 23.01 -4.42
CA ARG A 70 -36.45 21.55 -4.33
C ARG A 70 -35.42 21.00 -5.31
N LEU A 71 -35.38 21.52 -6.53
CA LEU A 71 -34.37 21.13 -7.52
C LEU A 71 -32.95 21.44 -7.01
N LEU A 72 -32.73 22.65 -6.50
CA LEU A 72 -31.42 23.07 -5.97
C LEU A 72 -30.97 22.23 -4.77
N GLN A 73 -31.91 21.81 -3.90
CA GLN A 73 -31.60 20.90 -2.80
C GLN A 73 -31.05 19.55 -3.30
N ILE A 74 -31.65 19.00 -4.36
CA ILE A 74 -31.22 17.72 -4.95
C ILE A 74 -29.87 17.88 -5.66
N GLU A 75 -29.67 18.97 -6.41
CA GLU A 75 -28.38 19.28 -7.04
C GLU A 75 -27.27 19.49 -6.00
N SER A 76 -27.59 20.12 -4.86
CA SER A 76 -26.67 20.27 -3.73
C SER A 76 -26.27 18.93 -3.11
N GLN A 77 -27.23 18.02 -2.88
CA GLN A 77 -26.95 16.67 -2.38
C GLN A 77 -26.07 15.88 -3.35
N LYS A 78 -26.33 15.96 -4.65
CA LYS A 78 -25.49 15.35 -5.69
C LYS A 78 -24.06 15.88 -5.60
N THR A 79 -23.90 17.20 -5.55
CA THR A 79 -22.58 17.86 -5.48
C THR A 79 -21.82 17.41 -4.22
N GLN A 80 -22.49 17.30 -3.09
CA GLN A 80 -21.87 16.83 -1.85
C GLN A 80 -21.39 15.38 -1.95
N ALA A 81 -22.16 14.52 -2.63
CA ALA A 81 -21.74 13.14 -2.89
C ALA A 81 -20.49 13.08 -3.79
N GLU A 82 -20.42 13.92 -4.82
CA GLU A 82 -19.25 14.03 -5.71
C GLU A 82 -18.00 14.50 -4.96
N ILE A 83 -18.12 15.51 -4.10
CA ILE A 83 -17.02 15.98 -3.23
C ILE A 83 -16.52 14.83 -2.36
N THR A 84 -17.44 14.13 -1.69
CA THR A 84 -17.10 13.00 -0.82
C THR A 84 -16.36 11.91 -1.60
N MET A 85 -16.77 11.63 -2.84
CA MET A 85 -16.06 10.68 -3.71
C MET A 85 -14.66 11.19 -4.08
N GLY A 86 -14.50 12.47 -4.38
CA GLY A 86 -13.19 13.08 -4.63
C GLY A 86 -12.23 12.89 -3.46
N GLU A 87 -12.69 13.13 -2.23
CA GLU A 87 -11.91 12.90 -1.02
C GLU A 87 -11.49 11.43 -0.87
N LYS A 88 -12.41 10.48 -1.11
CA LYS A 88 -12.09 9.05 -0.98
C LYS A 88 -11.16 8.54 -2.09
N LEU A 89 -11.22 9.13 -3.28
CA LEU A 89 -10.25 8.86 -4.34
C LEU A 89 -8.86 9.40 -3.98
N ALA A 90 -8.78 10.56 -3.32
CA ALA A 90 -7.51 11.09 -2.81
C ALA A 90 -6.91 10.18 -1.73
N GLU A 91 -7.72 9.65 -0.81
CA GLU A 91 -7.24 8.66 0.17
C GLU A 91 -6.73 7.38 -0.49
N LEU A 92 -7.44 6.87 -1.51
CA LEU A 92 -6.97 5.72 -2.28
C LEU A 92 -5.63 6.01 -2.94
N ALA A 93 -5.45 7.18 -3.54
CA ALA A 93 -4.19 7.59 -4.16
C ALA A 93 -3.05 7.65 -3.13
N ARG A 94 -3.29 8.20 -1.94
CA ARG A 94 -2.33 8.21 -0.82
C ARG A 94 -1.94 6.80 -0.39
N ALA A 95 -2.90 5.90 -0.25
CA ALA A 95 -2.63 4.51 0.12
C ALA A 95 -1.83 3.78 -0.96
N MET A 96 -2.13 4.02 -2.24
CA MET A 96 -1.36 3.47 -3.37
C MET A 96 0.08 4.00 -3.41
N GLN A 97 0.28 5.29 -3.12
CA GLN A 97 1.62 5.86 -3.00
C GLN A 97 2.41 5.22 -1.86
N LYS A 98 1.80 5.09 -0.67
CA LYS A 98 2.42 4.43 0.48
C LYS A 98 2.82 2.99 0.18
N LYS A 99 1.99 2.25 -0.58
CA LYS A 99 2.35 0.90 -1.06
C LYS A 99 3.59 0.95 -1.96
N ALA A 100 3.63 1.86 -2.93
CA ALA A 100 4.77 1.99 -3.83
C ALA A 100 6.06 2.35 -3.10
N GLU A 101 5.99 3.21 -2.08
CA GLU A 101 7.12 3.53 -1.19
C GLU A 101 7.60 2.28 -0.43
N LEU A 102 6.69 1.50 0.14
CA LEU A 102 7.03 0.25 0.82
C LEU A 102 7.64 -0.79 -0.14
N ASP A 103 7.13 -0.90 -1.37
CA ASP A 103 7.68 -1.78 -2.40
C ASP A 103 9.13 -1.37 -2.76
N ALA A 104 9.40 -0.07 -2.87
CA ALA A 104 10.74 0.45 -3.13
C ALA A 104 11.70 0.21 -1.97
N VAL A 105 11.23 0.36 -0.73
CA VAL A 105 12.02 0.06 0.48
C VAL A 105 12.30 -1.44 0.60
N GLU A 106 11.32 -2.29 0.30
CA GLU A 106 11.54 -3.74 0.28
C GLU A 106 12.57 -4.13 -0.77
N PHE A 107 12.48 -3.57 -1.98
CA PHE A 107 13.44 -3.82 -3.05
C PHE A 107 14.86 -3.40 -2.69
N SER A 108 15.03 -2.21 -2.08
CA SER A 108 16.34 -1.72 -1.68
C SER A 108 16.97 -2.53 -0.54
N ALA A 109 16.15 -3.13 0.34
CA ALA A 109 16.61 -3.98 1.43
C ALA A 109 17.16 -5.35 0.95
N PHE A 110 16.75 -5.86 -0.22
CA PHE A 110 17.23 -7.15 -0.73
C PHE A 110 18.71 -7.15 -1.11
N GLY A 111 19.23 -6.06 -1.69
CA GLY A 111 20.62 -5.97 -2.14
C GLY A 111 21.64 -6.17 -1.01
N PRO A 112 21.55 -5.40 0.09
CA PRO A 112 22.42 -5.56 1.25
C PRO A 112 22.33 -6.95 1.90
N ILE A 113 21.13 -7.53 2.00
CA ILE A 113 20.92 -8.88 2.55
C ILE A 113 21.62 -9.93 1.69
N ALA A 114 21.45 -9.88 0.37
CA ALA A 114 22.10 -10.82 -0.55
C ALA A 114 23.64 -10.74 -0.45
N VAL A 115 24.19 -9.52 -0.35
CA VAL A 115 25.64 -9.30 -0.18
C VAL A 115 26.13 -9.86 1.17
N ALA A 116 25.39 -9.63 2.26
CA ALA A 116 25.73 -10.16 3.57
C ALA A 116 25.71 -11.70 3.60
N GLN A 117 24.72 -12.33 2.96
CA GLN A 117 24.62 -13.79 2.82
C GLN A 117 25.79 -14.36 2.01
N GLN A 118 26.15 -13.74 0.89
CA GLN A 118 27.29 -14.17 0.08
C GLN A 118 28.62 -14.06 0.85
N ARG A 119 28.81 -13.00 1.65
CA ARG A 119 30.01 -12.83 2.49
C ARG A 119 30.10 -13.93 3.54
N LEU A 120 29.00 -14.23 4.24
CA LEU A 120 28.94 -15.33 5.20
C LEU A 120 29.28 -16.69 4.56
N MET A 121 28.76 -16.97 3.35
CA MET A 121 29.08 -18.21 2.63
C MET A 121 30.57 -18.30 2.26
N ARG A 122 31.18 -17.20 1.79
CA ARG A 122 32.62 -17.18 1.45
C ARG A 122 33.51 -17.39 2.66
N VAL A 123 33.21 -16.77 3.80
CA VAL A 123 33.97 -16.98 5.04
C VAL A 123 33.89 -18.43 5.51
N ARG A 124 32.73 -19.06 5.37
CA ARG A 124 32.52 -20.47 5.75
C ARG A 124 33.31 -21.46 4.89
N ILE A 125 33.56 -21.14 3.62
CA ILE A 125 34.36 -21.96 2.70
C ILE A 125 35.88 -21.82 2.97
N LEU A 126 36.32 -20.66 3.47
CA LEU A 126 37.74 -20.37 3.73
C LEU A 126 38.24 -20.86 5.10
N SER A 127 37.35 -21.28 5.99
CA SER A 127 37.73 -21.91 7.26
C SER A 127 38.24 -23.33 6.97
N PRO A 128 39.53 -23.64 7.19
CA PRO A 128 40.05 -24.99 6.95
C PRO A 128 39.27 -25.97 7.84
N GLN A 129 38.81 -27.08 7.25
CA GLN A 129 38.49 -28.26 8.06
C GLN A 129 39.71 -28.54 8.92
N GLU A 130 39.50 -28.84 10.22
CA GLU A 130 40.55 -29.18 11.18
C GLU A 130 41.55 -30.16 10.56
N GLY A 131 42.60 -29.58 9.98
CA GLY A 131 43.72 -30.31 9.46
C GLY A 131 44.53 -30.70 10.67
N ILE A 132 44.43 -31.97 11.07
CA ILE A 132 45.51 -32.61 11.78
C ILE A 132 46.69 -32.55 10.81
N THR A 133 47.55 -31.54 10.96
CA THR A 133 48.90 -31.56 10.36
C THR A 133 49.69 -32.60 11.13
N SER A 134 49.54 -33.86 10.71
CA SER A 134 50.48 -34.93 11.05
C SER A 134 51.72 -34.73 10.19
N ASP A 135 52.60 -33.83 10.59
CA ASP A 135 53.98 -33.84 10.08
C ASP A 135 54.76 -34.91 10.86
N MET A 136 55.05 -36.02 10.18
CA MET A 136 56.18 -36.91 10.48
C MET A 136 57.43 -36.37 9.82
#